data_AF-A0A318J0K3-F1
#
_entry.id   AF-A0A318J0K3-F1
#
_cell.length_a   1.000
_cell.length_b   1.000
_cell.length_c   1.000
_cell.angle_alpha   90.00
_cell.angle_beta   90.00
_cell.angle_gamma   90.00
#
_symmetry.space_group_name_H-M   'P 1'
#
loop_
_entity.id
_entity.type
_entity.pdbx_description
1 polymer ?
#
loop_
_entity_poly.entity_id
_entity_poly.type
_entity_poly.pdbx_seq_one_letter_code
_entity_poly.pdbx_strand_id
1 'polypeptide(L)'
;MYAYYHHIGDYRKDTAHLSLVEHGIYRQLLDTYYLDERPLTLDHAKLMRSHSVRSADEVQAFENVLQDFFVRTEEGYVHKRCESEIAQFKAKSDSASKSAKARWAKHRSDGSAGAMRTHTEGNANQQPVTDNHNPSPAVKGTRGSRLPNDWAPSDDDVAFCKTERPDLDWRQVAAEFRDYWTAKSGKDAAKTKWDATWRNWVRRQRAASGRSPPNFFDERAAVIAGLTGATNEHDDRTIDV
;
A
#
# COMPACT_ATOMS: atom_id res chain seq x y z
N MET A 1 9.15 5.52 24.33
CA MET A 1 8.14 4.68 23.66
C MET A 1 8.73 4.28 22.33
N TYR A 2 9.06 3.01 22.15
CA TYR A 2 9.74 2.51 20.97
C TYR A 2 8.69 2.17 19.91
N ALA A 3 8.83 2.70 18.69
CA ALA A 3 7.92 2.43 17.59
C ALA A 3 8.44 1.25 16.77
N TYR A 4 7.96 0.04 17.08
CA TYR A 4 8.32 -1.19 16.38
C TYR A 4 7.25 -1.53 15.33
N TYR A 5 7.51 -1.22 14.07
CA TYR A 5 6.59 -1.54 12.97
C TYR A 5 7.00 -2.84 12.28
N HIS A 6 6.29 -3.93 12.58
CA HIS A 6 6.56 -5.21 11.92
C HIS A 6 5.75 -5.37 10.63
N HIS A 7 6.35 -5.02 9.51
CA HIS A 7 5.75 -5.18 8.20
C HIS A 7 5.82 -6.64 7.73
N ILE A 8 4.80 -7.43 8.06
CA ILE A 8 4.75 -8.88 7.78
C ILE A 8 4.94 -9.19 6.29
N GLY A 9 4.38 -8.39 5.39
CA GLY A 9 4.48 -8.62 3.94
C GLY A 9 5.91 -8.47 3.42
N ASP A 10 6.57 -7.36 3.74
CA ASP A 10 7.97 -7.13 3.37
C ASP A 10 8.89 -8.15 4.04
N TYR A 11 8.64 -8.42 5.33
CA TYR A 11 9.39 -9.43 6.07
C TYR A 11 9.32 -10.77 5.36
N ARG A 12 8.11 -11.27 5.03
CA ARG A 12 7.95 -12.56 4.34
C ARG A 12 8.62 -12.57 2.96
N LYS A 13 8.57 -11.46 2.22
CA LYS A 13 9.22 -11.35 0.92
C LYS A 13 10.74 -11.43 1.03
N ASP A 14 11.33 -10.69 1.94
CA ASP A 14 12.79 -10.55 2.05
C ASP A 14 13.44 -11.74 2.79
N THR A 15 12.65 -12.47 3.60
CA THR A 15 13.15 -13.58 4.43
C THR A 15 12.66 -14.96 3.97
N ALA A 16 12.01 -15.08 2.81
CA ALA A 16 11.43 -16.33 2.34
C ALA A 16 12.43 -17.50 2.17
N HIS A 17 13.71 -17.18 1.95
CA HIS A 17 14.78 -18.14 1.71
C HIS A 17 15.47 -18.59 3.00
N LEU A 18 15.18 -17.97 4.14
CA LEU A 18 15.81 -18.30 5.42
C LEU A 18 15.25 -19.61 5.97
N SER A 19 16.13 -20.39 6.58
CA SER A 19 15.75 -21.53 7.42
C SER A 19 15.03 -21.06 8.69
N LEU A 20 14.37 -21.99 9.39
CA LEU A 20 13.68 -21.68 10.64
C LEU A 20 14.64 -21.15 11.73
N VAL A 21 15.87 -21.67 11.76
CA VAL A 21 16.91 -21.23 12.71
C VAL A 21 17.36 -19.81 12.37
N GLU A 22 17.63 -19.53 11.09
CA GLU A 22 18.01 -18.19 10.62
C GLU A 22 16.90 -17.17 10.87
N HIS A 23 15.63 -17.53 10.68
CA HIS A 23 14.50 -16.68 11.06
C HIS A 23 14.51 -16.32 12.56
N GLY A 24 14.75 -17.31 13.42
CA GLY A 24 14.82 -17.09 14.86
C GLY A 24 15.94 -16.13 15.25
N ILE A 25 17.14 -16.35 14.70
CA ILE A 25 18.31 -15.52 14.97
C ILE A 25 18.11 -14.10 14.42
N TYR A 26 17.66 -13.96 13.17
CA TYR A 26 17.37 -12.66 12.56
C TYR A 26 16.36 -11.87 13.39
N ARG A 27 15.31 -12.54 13.88
CA ARG A 27 14.30 -11.88 14.71
C ARG A 27 14.87 -11.36 16.02
N GLN A 28 15.66 -12.17 16.74
CA GLN A 28 16.27 -11.73 17.99
C GLN A 28 17.26 -10.56 17.77
N LEU A 29 18.02 -10.58 16.67
CA LEU A 29 18.94 -9.49 16.33
C LEU A 29 18.20 -8.19 16.03
N LEU A 30 17.09 -8.26 15.28
CA LEU A 30 16.22 -7.11 15.04
C LEU A 30 15.64 -6.56 16.34
N ASP A 31 15.09 -7.42 17.20
CA ASP A 31 14.48 -7.00 18.45
C ASP A 31 15.51 -6.27 19.34
N THR A 32 16.76 -6.76 19.40
CA THR A 32 17.87 -6.07 20.07
C THR A 32 18.18 -4.71 19.43
N TYR A 33 18.24 -4.66 18.10
CA TYR A 33 18.51 -3.42 17.36
C TYR A 33 17.47 -2.33 17.65
N TYR A 34 16.18 -2.68 17.65
CA TYR A 34 15.11 -1.72 17.93
C TYR A 34 15.03 -1.34 19.41
N LEU A 35 15.41 -2.23 20.33
CA LEU A 35 15.44 -1.93 21.76
C LEU A 35 16.53 -0.90 22.08
N ASP A 36 17.71 -1.08 21.50
CA ASP A 36 18.87 -0.22 21.77
C ASP A 36 18.95 1.01 20.84
N GLU A 37 18.27 0.97 19.68
CA GLU A 37 18.38 1.93 18.56
C GLU A 37 19.84 2.23 18.17
N ARG A 38 20.71 1.21 18.27
CA ARG A 38 22.16 1.31 18.06
C ARG A 38 22.65 0.16 17.18
N PRO A 39 23.75 0.37 16.44
CA PRO A 39 24.43 -0.70 15.72
C PRO A 39 24.78 -1.86 16.66
N LEU A 40 24.64 -3.10 16.18
CA LEU A 40 25.03 -4.27 16.97
C LEU A 40 26.56 -4.33 17.09
N THR A 41 27.06 -4.89 18.18
CA THR A 41 28.50 -4.95 18.45
C THR A 41 29.25 -5.78 17.41
N LEU A 42 30.45 -5.36 17.03
CA LEU A 42 31.34 -6.15 16.15
C LEU A 42 31.85 -7.44 16.81
N ASP A 43 31.77 -7.53 18.13
CA ASP A 43 32.15 -8.72 18.90
C ASP A 43 31.10 -9.84 18.72
N HIS A 44 31.41 -10.76 17.82
CA HIS A 44 30.60 -11.94 17.54
C HIS A 44 30.41 -12.82 18.77
N ALA A 45 31.42 -12.99 19.62
CA ALA A 45 31.32 -13.84 20.81
C ALA A 45 30.29 -13.28 21.80
N LYS A 46 30.27 -11.95 21.95
CA LYS A 46 29.26 -11.26 22.77
C LYS A 46 27.86 -11.41 22.18
N LEU A 47 27.69 -11.21 20.87
CA LEU A 47 26.39 -11.36 20.19
C LEU A 47 25.88 -12.81 20.27
N MET A 48 26.72 -13.79 19.96
CA MET A 48 26.35 -15.20 20.06
C MET A 48 25.94 -15.57 21.48
N ARG A 49 26.67 -15.05 22.49
CA ARG A 49 26.31 -15.25 23.91
C ARG A 49 24.93 -14.67 24.23
N SER A 50 24.66 -13.42 23.85
CA SER A 50 23.40 -12.75 24.18
C SER A 50 22.18 -13.29 23.42
N HIS A 51 22.37 -13.77 22.19
CA HIS A 51 21.30 -14.31 21.32
C HIS A 51 21.21 -15.84 21.38
N SER A 52 21.82 -16.46 22.40
CA SER A 52 21.75 -17.90 22.64
C SER A 52 22.19 -18.80 21.47
N VAL A 53 23.09 -18.33 20.62
CA VAL A 53 23.73 -19.12 19.55
C VAL A 53 24.78 -20.05 20.18
N ARG A 54 24.62 -21.38 20.06
CA ARG A 54 25.45 -22.37 20.79
C ARG A 54 25.97 -23.50 19.91
N SER A 55 25.15 -24.00 18.99
CA SER A 55 25.50 -25.10 18.09
C SER A 55 26.20 -24.60 16.82
N ALA A 56 26.92 -25.49 16.13
CA ALA A 56 27.60 -25.14 14.87
C ALA A 56 26.59 -24.65 13.81
N ASP A 57 25.41 -25.26 13.75
CA ASP A 57 24.35 -24.88 12.81
C ASP A 57 23.82 -23.48 13.12
N GLU A 58 23.61 -23.14 14.40
CA GLU A 58 23.21 -21.78 14.79
C GLU A 58 24.31 -20.75 14.52
N VAL A 59 25.58 -21.11 14.68
CA VAL A 59 26.71 -20.22 14.36
C VAL A 59 26.72 -19.91 12.87
N GLN A 60 26.57 -20.92 12.01
CA GLN A 60 26.50 -20.71 10.57
C GLN A 60 25.27 -19.86 10.18
N ALA A 61 24.11 -20.15 10.76
CA ALA A 61 22.90 -19.37 10.54
C ALA A 61 23.06 -17.90 10.98
N PHE A 62 23.74 -17.66 12.10
CA PHE A 62 24.07 -16.32 12.59
C PHE A 62 24.96 -15.56 11.61
N GLU A 63 26.01 -16.19 11.09
CA GLU A 63 26.91 -15.59 10.11
C GLU A 63 26.19 -15.24 8.81
N ASN A 64 25.38 -16.16 8.27
CA ASN A 64 24.57 -15.93 7.07
C ASN A 64 23.65 -14.72 7.24
N VAL A 65 22.91 -14.66 8.36
CA VAL A 65 21.99 -13.56 8.66
C VAL A 65 22.73 -12.22 8.76
N LEU A 66 23.89 -12.19 9.43
CA LEU A 66 24.69 -10.97 9.50
C LEU A 66 25.18 -10.54 8.12
N GLN A 67 25.59 -11.48 7.28
CA GLN A 67 26.07 -11.20 5.93
C GLN A 67 24.96 -10.64 5.02
N ASP A 68 23.75 -11.19 5.10
CA ASP A 68 22.67 -10.85 4.17
C ASP A 68 21.93 -9.56 4.56
N PHE A 69 21.69 -9.35 5.86
CA PHE A 69 20.80 -8.28 6.33
C PHE A 69 21.55 -7.09 6.96
N PHE A 70 22.78 -7.29 7.44
CA PHE A 70 23.51 -6.27 8.17
C PHE A 70 24.74 -5.78 7.40
N VAL A 71 24.97 -4.47 7.46
CA VAL A 71 26.17 -3.85 6.90
C VAL A 71 27.17 -3.63 8.03
N ARG A 72 28.36 -4.21 7.89
CA ARG A 72 29.47 -3.98 8.81
C ARG A 72 30.03 -2.57 8.61
N THR A 73 30.02 -1.75 9.66
CA THR A 73 30.64 -0.43 9.73
C THR A 73 31.72 -0.42 10.83
N GLU A 74 32.40 0.72 11.01
CA GLU A 74 33.38 0.89 12.10
C GLU A 74 32.72 0.86 13.49
N GLU A 75 31.48 1.32 13.59
CA GLU A 75 30.74 1.41 14.85
C GLU A 75 29.99 0.12 15.21
N GLY A 76 29.68 -0.74 14.23
CA GLY A 76 28.92 -1.95 14.46
C GLY A 76 28.27 -2.54 13.20
N TYR A 77 27.33 -3.45 13.39
CA TYR A 77 26.46 -3.95 12.34
C TYR A 77 25.20 -3.09 12.27
N VAL A 78 24.97 -2.48 11.10
CA VAL A 78 23.86 -1.55 10.85
C VAL A 78 22.81 -2.22 9.97
N HIS A 79 21.54 -2.05 10.31
CA HIS A 79 20.43 -2.56 9.51
C HIS A 79 19.72 -1.44 8.76
N LYS A 80 19.79 -1.44 7.42
CA LYS A 80 19.32 -0.34 6.56
C LYS A 80 17.86 0.06 6.82
N ARG A 81 16.98 -0.93 6.99
CA ARG A 81 15.56 -0.69 7.25
C ARG A 81 15.34 -0.02 8.61
N CYS A 82 16.02 -0.51 9.65
CA CYS A 82 15.88 0.00 11.01
C CYS A 82 16.32 1.46 11.06
N GLU A 83 17.45 1.80 10.43
CA GLU A 83 17.93 3.17 10.34
C GLU A 83 16.91 4.11 9.67
N SER A 84 16.33 3.67 8.54
CA SER A 84 15.30 4.45 7.85
C SER A 84 14.05 4.69 8.72
N GLU A 85 13.59 3.66 9.44
CA GLU A 85 12.41 3.75 10.32
C GLU A 85 12.69 4.65 11.54
N ILE A 86 13.85 4.49 12.18
CA ILE A 86 14.29 5.31 13.31
C ILE A 86 14.44 6.77 12.88
N ALA A 87 15.06 7.04 11.73
CA ALA A 87 15.21 8.39 11.20
C ALA A 87 13.85 9.07 10.92
N GLN A 88 12.90 8.33 10.32
CA GLN A 88 11.55 8.84 10.08
C GLN A 88 10.81 9.15 11.38
N PHE A 89 10.96 8.30 12.40
CA PHE A 89 10.34 8.52 13.71
C PHE A 89 10.94 9.77 14.40
N LYS A 90 12.27 9.90 14.41
CA LYS A 90 12.97 11.07 14.96
C LYS A 90 12.57 12.36 14.25
N ALA A 91 12.48 12.36 12.92
CA ALA A 91 12.04 13.52 12.14
C ALA A 91 10.59 13.97 12.46
N LYS A 92 9.68 13.01 12.65
CA LYS A 92 8.29 13.30 13.08
C LYS A 92 8.25 13.88 14.50
N SER A 93 9.01 13.29 15.43
CA SER A 93 9.13 13.77 16.80
C SER A 93 9.68 15.20 16.86
N ASP A 94 10.76 15.49 16.13
CA ASP A 94 11.37 16.80 16.07
C ASP A 94 10.43 17.87 15.51
N SER A 95 9.68 17.52 14.46
CA SER A 95 8.68 18.42 13.87
C SER A 95 7.56 18.72 14.86
N ALA A 96 7.04 17.70 15.55
CA ALA A 96 6.02 17.86 16.59
C ALA A 96 6.53 18.71 17.77
N SER A 97 7.77 18.48 18.21
CA SER A 97 8.43 19.25 19.28
C SER A 97 8.61 20.72 18.88
N LYS A 98 9.05 20.99 17.65
CA LYS A 98 9.18 22.36 17.11
C LYS A 98 7.82 23.06 17.05
N SER A 99 6.79 22.40 16.54
CA SER A 99 5.43 22.96 16.49
C SER A 99 4.86 23.21 17.89
N ALA A 100 5.10 22.31 18.85
CA ALA A 100 4.69 22.50 20.24
C ALA A 100 5.42 23.72 20.84
N LYS A 101 6.76 23.78 20.74
CA LYS A 101 7.55 24.92 21.25
C LYS A 101 7.09 26.25 20.64
N ALA A 102 6.80 26.29 19.34
CA ALA A 102 6.27 27.49 18.69
C ALA A 102 4.90 27.92 19.25
N ARG A 103 3.99 26.97 19.53
CA ARG A 103 2.71 27.25 20.19
C ARG A 103 2.89 27.83 21.59
N TRP A 104 3.78 27.25 22.40
CA TRP A 104 4.06 27.74 23.76
C TRP A 104 4.80 29.09 23.76
N ALA A 105 5.65 29.34 22.78
CA ALA A 105 6.35 30.62 22.62
C ALA A 105 5.37 31.75 22.25
N LYS A 106 4.40 31.50 21.36
CA LYS A 106 3.37 32.47 20.96
C LYS A 106 2.44 32.86 22.12
N HIS A 107 2.19 31.97 23.07
CA HIS A 107 1.39 32.26 24.27
C HIS A 107 2.20 32.98 25.38
N ARG A 108 3.53 33.11 25.22
CA ARG A 108 4.38 33.82 26.18
C ARG A 108 4.65 35.29 25.81
N SER A 109 4.38 35.68 24.56
CA SER A 109 4.60 37.05 24.07
C SER A 109 3.36 37.95 24.14
N ASP A 110 2.19 37.40 24.44
CA ASP A 110 0.95 38.18 24.59
C ASP A 110 0.59 38.25 26.08
N GLY A 111 0.85 39.40 26.69
CA GLY A 111 0.71 39.66 28.12
C GLY A 111 -0.74 39.71 28.60
N SER A 112 -1.50 38.63 28.42
CA SER A 112 -2.83 38.46 29.02
C SER A 112 -2.81 37.31 30.02
N ALA A 113 -2.50 37.65 31.27
CA ALA A 113 -2.56 36.77 32.44
C ALA A 113 -4.02 36.50 32.87
N GLY A 114 -4.90 36.13 31.93
CA GLY A 114 -6.34 36.00 32.19
C GLY A 114 -7.06 34.83 31.51
N ALA A 115 -6.40 34.06 30.65
CA ALA A 115 -7.02 32.90 30.00
C ALA A 115 -6.32 31.61 30.42
N MET A 116 -6.50 31.20 31.68
CA MET A 116 -6.33 29.79 32.01
C MET A 116 -7.38 29.02 31.21
N ARG A 117 -6.96 28.34 30.14
CA ARG A 117 -7.77 27.28 29.55
C ARG A 117 -7.91 26.21 30.62
N THR A 118 -9.12 26.04 31.14
CA THR A 118 -9.51 24.97 32.04
C THR A 118 -9.10 23.65 31.39
N HIS A 119 -8.15 22.99 32.01
CA HIS A 119 -7.49 21.81 31.51
C HIS A 119 -8.32 20.58 31.87
N THR A 120 -9.47 20.36 31.20
CA THR A 120 -10.25 19.14 31.44
C THR A 120 -11.07 18.71 30.23
N GLU A 121 -10.40 18.28 29.16
CA GLU A 121 -10.88 17.15 28.37
C GLU A 121 -9.69 16.21 28.18
N GLY A 122 -9.58 15.24 29.08
CA GLY A 122 -8.58 14.19 29.00
C GLY A 122 -8.85 13.31 27.79
N ASN A 123 -8.25 13.64 26.65
CA ASN A 123 -8.00 12.67 25.59
C ASN A 123 -6.56 12.17 25.67
N ALA A 124 -6.14 11.78 26.88
CA ALA A 124 -5.04 10.84 27.05
C ALA A 124 -5.62 9.43 26.86
N ASN A 125 -6.18 9.14 25.68
CA ASN A 125 -6.27 7.77 25.23
C ASN A 125 -4.84 7.32 24.95
N GLN A 126 -4.19 6.79 25.98
CA GLN A 126 -3.02 5.93 25.86
C GLN A 126 -3.50 4.64 25.17
N GLN A 127 -3.77 4.71 23.86
CA GLN A 127 -3.82 3.51 23.06
C GLN A 127 -2.41 2.90 23.10
N PRO A 128 -2.27 1.58 23.29
CA PRO A 128 -0.99 0.93 23.16
C PRO A 128 -0.35 1.33 21.83
N VAL A 129 0.88 1.87 21.85
CA VAL A 129 1.67 2.16 20.62
C VAL A 129 2.24 0.87 20.01
N THR A 130 1.49 -0.21 20.16
CA THR A 130 1.61 -1.44 19.40
C THR A 130 0.37 -1.58 18.52
N ASP A 131 -0.09 -0.49 17.90
CA ASP A 131 -1.03 -0.60 16.80
C ASP A 131 -0.27 -1.01 15.54
N ASN A 132 0.09 -2.30 15.48
CA ASN A 132 0.61 -2.96 14.28
C ASN A 132 -0.45 -3.09 13.17
N HIS A 133 -1.66 -2.55 13.37
CA HIS A 133 -2.74 -2.54 12.39
C HIS A 133 -3.01 -1.16 11.80
N ASN A 134 -2.27 -0.12 12.20
CA ASN A 134 -2.32 1.12 11.43
C ASN A 134 -1.40 0.96 10.23
N PRO A 135 -1.91 0.90 8.98
CA PRO A 135 -1.02 0.98 7.83
C PRO A 135 -0.20 2.25 8.03
N SER A 136 1.13 2.14 7.93
CA SER A 136 2.01 3.29 7.71
C SER A 136 1.30 4.26 6.77
N PRO A 137 1.48 5.59 6.88
CA PRO A 137 0.97 6.48 5.86
C PRO A 137 1.64 6.07 4.57
N ALA A 138 0.98 5.16 3.85
CA ALA A 138 1.27 4.83 2.50
C ALA A 138 1.29 6.20 1.87
N VAL A 139 2.40 6.54 1.21
CA VAL A 139 2.37 7.51 0.12
C VAL A 139 1.06 7.23 -0.58
N LYS A 140 0.06 8.12 -0.42
CA LYS A 140 -1.32 7.81 -0.80
C LYS A 140 -1.21 7.46 -2.28
N GLY A 141 -1.21 6.16 -2.58
CA GLY A 141 -1.17 5.69 -3.95
C GLY A 141 -2.35 6.39 -4.61
N THR A 142 -2.13 6.98 -5.77
CA THR A 142 -3.12 7.81 -6.46
C THR A 142 -4.43 7.04 -6.52
N ARG A 143 -5.35 7.33 -5.59
CA ARG A 143 -6.59 6.57 -5.43
C ARG A 143 -7.34 6.76 -6.74
N GLY A 144 -7.84 5.66 -7.29
CA GLY A 144 -8.67 5.75 -8.48
C GLY A 144 -9.82 6.70 -8.22
N SER A 145 -10.06 7.63 -9.14
CA SER A 145 -11.20 8.53 -9.12
C SER A 145 -12.26 8.02 -10.07
N ARG A 146 -13.53 8.38 -9.83
CA ARG A 146 -14.56 8.29 -10.87
C ARG A 146 -14.23 9.25 -12.00
N LEU A 147 -14.79 9.01 -13.18
CA LEU A 147 -14.64 9.94 -14.29
C LEU A 147 -15.29 11.28 -13.88
N PRO A 148 -14.57 12.41 -13.98
CA PRO A 148 -15.17 13.72 -13.76
C PRO A 148 -16.33 13.97 -14.74
N ASN A 149 -17.39 14.65 -14.29
CA ASN A 149 -18.55 14.96 -15.14
C ASN A 149 -18.19 15.86 -16.33
N ASP A 150 -17.18 16.70 -16.16
CA ASP A 150 -16.60 17.62 -17.12
C ASP A 150 -15.43 17.01 -17.91
N TRP A 151 -15.16 15.71 -17.75
CA TRP A 151 -14.02 15.07 -18.40
C TRP A 151 -14.09 15.16 -19.92
N ALA A 152 -13.01 15.66 -20.52
CA ALA A 152 -12.75 15.63 -21.95
C ALA A 152 -11.36 15.01 -22.18
N PRO A 153 -11.15 14.29 -23.30
CA PRO A 153 -9.82 13.83 -23.67
C PRO A 153 -8.88 15.03 -23.88
N SER A 154 -7.62 14.88 -23.46
CA SER A 154 -6.58 15.89 -23.72
C SER A 154 -6.33 16.05 -25.22
N ASP A 155 -5.77 17.19 -25.64
CA ASP A 155 -5.38 17.43 -27.04
C ASP A 155 -4.45 16.33 -27.58
N ASP A 156 -3.56 15.81 -26.73
CA ASP A 156 -2.68 14.67 -27.05
C ASP A 156 -3.46 13.37 -27.30
N ASP A 157 -4.52 13.14 -26.53
CA ASP A 157 -5.37 11.96 -26.64
C ASP A 157 -6.31 12.06 -27.85
N VAL A 158 -6.74 13.27 -28.22
CA VAL A 158 -7.47 13.54 -29.47
C VAL A 158 -6.54 13.33 -30.67
N ALA A 159 -5.31 13.82 -30.62
CA ALA A 159 -4.30 13.60 -31.65
C ALA A 159 -3.96 12.11 -31.79
N PHE A 160 -3.82 11.39 -30.67
CA PHE A 160 -3.64 9.94 -30.65
C PHE A 160 -4.80 9.21 -31.34
N CYS A 161 -6.04 9.59 -31.03
CA CYS A 161 -7.23 8.99 -31.64
C CYS A 161 -7.24 9.19 -33.17
N LYS A 162 -6.96 10.42 -33.63
CA LYS A 162 -6.88 10.75 -35.07
C LYS A 162 -5.74 10.04 -35.80
N THR A 163 -4.63 9.79 -35.13
CA THR A 163 -3.43 9.18 -35.73
C THR A 163 -3.56 7.67 -35.82
N GLU A 164 -4.00 7.02 -34.74
CA GLU A 164 -4.10 5.56 -34.67
C GLU A 164 -5.35 5.01 -35.34
N ARG A 165 -6.45 5.77 -35.29
CA ARG A 165 -7.76 5.36 -35.80
C ARG A 165 -8.46 6.51 -36.52
N PRO A 166 -7.94 6.94 -37.69
CA PRO A 166 -8.53 8.01 -38.49
C PRO A 166 -9.95 7.69 -38.98
N ASP A 167 -10.35 6.42 -38.92
CA ASP A 167 -11.69 5.93 -39.26
C ASP A 167 -12.75 6.24 -38.17
N LEU A 168 -12.34 6.63 -36.96
CA LEU A 168 -13.24 6.92 -35.86
C LEU A 168 -13.47 8.43 -35.69
N ASP A 169 -14.73 8.83 -35.45
CA ASP A 169 -15.01 10.17 -34.93
C ASP A 169 -14.70 10.21 -33.42
N TRP A 170 -13.57 10.83 -33.08
CA TRP A 170 -13.12 10.98 -31.69
C TRP A 170 -14.18 11.65 -30.78
N ARG A 171 -15.05 12.51 -31.31
CA ARG A 171 -16.12 13.15 -30.52
C ARG A 171 -17.19 12.15 -30.11
N GLN A 172 -17.60 11.29 -31.05
CA GLN A 172 -18.56 10.23 -30.77
C GLN A 172 -17.98 9.21 -29.79
N VAL A 173 -16.74 8.78 -30.01
CA VAL A 173 -16.07 7.83 -29.11
C VAL A 173 -15.91 8.42 -27.71
N ALA A 174 -15.66 9.73 -27.59
CA ALA A 174 -15.52 10.40 -26.29
C ALA A 174 -16.85 10.49 -25.54
N ALA A 175 -17.96 10.73 -26.26
CA ALA A 175 -19.30 10.69 -25.70
C ALA A 175 -19.66 9.27 -25.19
N GLU A 176 -19.44 8.25 -26.01
CA GLU A 176 -19.69 6.85 -25.62
C GLU A 176 -18.87 6.42 -24.39
N PHE A 177 -17.61 6.86 -24.32
CA PHE A 177 -16.75 6.62 -23.17
C PHE A 177 -17.27 7.31 -21.91
N ARG A 178 -17.71 8.56 -22.01
CA ARG A 178 -18.28 9.31 -20.88
C ARG A 178 -19.55 8.65 -20.35
N ASP A 179 -20.45 8.26 -21.23
CA ASP A 179 -21.71 7.63 -20.84
C ASP A 179 -21.48 6.28 -20.17
N TYR A 180 -20.58 5.45 -20.73
CA TYR A 180 -20.22 4.16 -20.15
C TYR A 180 -19.64 4.30 -18.73
N TRP A 181 -18.68 5.21 -18.53
CA TRP A 181 -18.01 5.36 -17.25
C TRP A 181 -18.81 6.15 -16.20
N THR A 182 -19.72 7.03 -16.64
CA THR A 182 -20.70 7.67 -15.76
C THR A 182 -21.73 6.66 -15.25
N ALA A 183 -22.21 5.76 -16.12
CA ALA A 183 -23.16 4.71 -15.75
C ALA A 183 -22.52 3.58 -14.92
N LYS A 184 -21.21 3.36 -15.05
CA LYS A 184 -20.52 2.24 -14.39
C LYS A 184 -20.47 2.41 -12.87
N SER A 185 -21.10 1.47 -12.17
CA SER A 185 -21.05 1.34 -10.72
C SER A 185 -20.15 0.16 -10.30
N GLY A 186 -19.84 0.07 -9.01
CA GLY A 186 -19.05 -1.03 -8.45
C GLY A 186 -17.53 -0.80 -8.42
N LYS A 187 -16.81 -1.85 -8.01
CA LYS A 187 -15.38 -1.83 -7.65
C LYS A 187 -14.44 -1.38 -8.78
N ASP A 188 -14.88 -1.53 -10.03
CA ASP A 188 -14.06 -1.25 -11.22
C ASP A 188 -14.33 0.12 -11.84
N ALA A 189 -15.25 0.91 -11.27
CA ALA A 189 -15.67 2.22 -11.79
C ALA A 189 -14.64 3.35 -11.55
N ALA A 190 -13.67 3.12 -10.66
CA ALA A 190 -12.63 4.08 -10.34
C ALA A 190 -11.33 3.72 -11.08
N LYS A 191 -10.67 4.72 -11.69
CA LYS A 191 -9.38 4.55 -12.39
C LYS A 191 -8.37 5.60 -11.94
N THR A 192 -7.11 5.19 -11.92
CA THR A 192 -5.99 6.05 -11.52
C THR A 192 -5.45 6.90 -12.68
N LYS A 193 -5.57 6.40 -13.91
CA LYS A 193 -5.14 7.09 -15.14
C LYS A 193 -6.23 7.00 -16.20
N TRP A 194 -7.06 8.04 -16.30
CA TRP A 194 -8.17 8.10 -17.25
C TRP A 194 -7.68 8.10 -18.70
N ASP A 195 -6.60 8.81 -19.01
CA ASP A 195 -5.99 8.90 -20.35
C ASP A 195 -5.49 7.53 -20.86
N ALA A 196 -4.90 6.72 -19.99
CA ALA A 196 -4.48 5.36 -20.34
C ALA A 196 -5.70 4.44 -20.59
N THR A 197 -6.79 4.66 -19.85
CA THR A 197 -8.05 3.93 -20.02
C THR A 197 -8.72 4.32 -21.34
N TRP A 198 -8.70 5.61 -21.68
CA TRP A 198 -9.16 6.17 -22.95
C TRP A 198 -8.39 5.61 -24.15
N ARG A 199 -7.05 5.66 -24.14
CA ARG A 199 -6.24 5.11 -25.24
C ARG A 199 -6.47 3.61 -25.47
N ASN A 200 -6.64 2.85 -24.39
CA ASN A 200 -6.99 1.43 -24.48
C ASN A 200 -8.42 1.20 -25.00
N TRP A 201 -9.36 2.08 -24.68
CA TRP A 201 -10.71 2.07 -25.23
C TRP A 201 -10.69 2.32 -26.74
N VAL A 202 -10.00 3.36 -27.20
CA VAL A 202 -9.83 3.69 -28.63
C VAL A 202 -9.21 2.54 -29.41
N ARG A 203 -8.15 1.90 -28.89
CA ARG A 203 -7.53 0.73 -29.54
C ARG A 203 -8.49 -0.45 -29.71
N ARG A 204 -9.44 -0.62 -28.79
CA ARG A 204 -10.40 -1.73 -28.79
C ARG A 204 -11.72 -1.39 -29.47
N GLN A 205 -11.95 -0.12 -29.80
CA GLN A 205 -13.15 0.34 -30.46
C GLN A 205 -13.22 -0.27 -31.87
N ARG A 206 -14.22 -1.11 -32.12
CA ARG A 206 -14.47 -1.64 -33.46
C ARG A 206 -15.05 -0.51 -34.31
N ALA A 207 -14.55 -0.34 -35.53
CA ALA A 207 -15.23 0.51 -36.51
C ALA A 207 -16.66 0.02 -36.67
N ALA A 208 -17.64 0.93 -36.72
CA ALA A 208 -19.05 0.57 -36.71
C ALA A 208 -19.43 -0.23 -37.98
N SER A 209 -19.41 -1.55 -37.89
CA SER A 209 -20.26 -2.41 -38.72
C SER A 209 -21.53 -2.70 -37.90
N GLY A 210 -22.50 -1.79 -37.98
CA GLY A 210 -23.93 -1.90 -37.61
C GLY A 210 -24.45 -3.05 -36.75
N ARG A 211 -23.75 -3.49 -35.70
CA ARG A 211 -24.22 -4.52 -34.77
C ARG A 211 -23.55 -4.29 -33.42
N SER A 212 -24.37 -3.96 -32.42
CA SER A 212 -23.91 -3.76 -31.04
C SER A 212 -23.04 -4.94 -30.58
N PRO A 213 -21.88 -4.69 -29.94
CA PRO A 213 -21.01 -5.75 -29.46
C PRO A 213 -21.70 -6.54 -28.33
N PRO A 214 -21.51 -7.86 -28.24
CA PRO A 214 -22.14 -8.65 -27.19
C PRO A 214 -21.55 -8.25 -25.83
N ASN A 215 -22.41 -8.25 -24.82
CA ASN A 215 -22.05 -7.96 -23.45
C ASN A 215 -20.89 -8.87 -23.00
N PHE A 216 -19.78 -8.25 -22.62
CA PHE A 216 -18.56 -8.91 -22.11
C PHE A 216 -18.79 -9.73 -20.81
N PHE A 217 -20.03 -9.73 -20.29
CA PHE A 217 -20.47 -10.47 -19.11
C PHE A 217 -20.86 -11.93 -19.40
N ASP A 218 -21.18 -12.30 -20.65
CA ASP A 218 -21.64 -13.67 -20.96
C ASP A 218 -20.51 -14.69 -21.15
N GLU A 219 -19.33 -14.27 -21.61
CA GLU A 219 -18.27 -15.22 -22.00
C GLU A 219 -17.57 -15.89 -20.81
N ARG A 220 -17.74 -15.36 -19.59
CA ARG A 220 -17.25 -16.01 -18.35
C ARG A 220 -18.29 -16.89 -17.66
N ALA A 221 -19.56 -16.79 -18.01
CA ALA A 221 -20.60 -17.66 -17.49
C ALA A 221 -20.59 -19.04 -18.20
N ALA A 222 -20.33 -19.06 -19.51
CA ALA A 222 -20.29 -20.30 -20.30
C ALA A 222 -19.10 -21.22 -19.93
N VAL A 223 -17.95 -20.65 -19.56
CA VAL A 223 -16.76 -21.45 -19.15
C VAL A 223 -16.95 -22.08 -17.76
N ILE A 224 -17.74 -21.45 -16.89
CA ILE A 224 -18.04 -22.00 -15.54
C ILE A 224 -19.17 -23.04 -15.62
N ALA A 225 -20.16 -22.84 -16.50
CA ALA A 225 -21.25 -23.81 -16.71
C ALA A 225 -20.78 -25.13 -17.34
N GLY A 226 -19.67 -25.14 -18.09
CA GLY A 226 -19.07 -26.37 -18.63
C GLY A 226 -18.38 -27.26 -17.59
N LEU A 227 -18.12 -26.76 -16.38
CA LEU A 227 -17.44 -27.49 -15.29
C LEU A 227 -18.39 -27.95 -14.17
N THR A 228 -19.65 -27.51 -14.19
CA THR A 228 -20.67 -27.93 -13.22
C THR A 228 -21.91 -28.36 -13.98
N GLY A 229 -21.98 -29.64 -14.37
CA GLY A 229 -23.12 -30.20 -15.10
C GLY A 229 -24.42 -30.14 -14.29
N ALA A 230 -25.13 -29.02 -14.37
CA ALA A 230 -26.44 -28.82 -13.76
C ALA A 230 -27.43 -28.34 -14.82
N THR A 231 -28.06 -29.30 -15.51
CA THR A 231 -29.27 -29.07 -16.31
C THR A 231 -30.45 -28.97 -15.35
N ASN A 232 -31.01 -27.77 -15.18
CA ASN A 232 -32.30 -27.62 -14.50
C ASN A 232 -33.38 -27.52 -15.59
N GLU A 233 -33.96 -28.67 -15.94
CA GLU A 233 -35.31 -28.73 -16.47
C GLU A 233 -36.26 -28.23 -15.37
N HIS A 234 -37.14 -27.28 -15.70
CA HIS A 234 -38.30 -26.99 -14.87
C HIS A 234 -39.57 -27.16 -15.71
N ASP A 235 -40.27 -28.22 -15.31
CA ASP A 235 -41.56 -28.74 -15.74
C ASP A 235 -42.64 -27.65 -15.76
N ASP A 236 -43.31 -27.55 -16.89
CA ASP A 236 -44.45 -26.68 -17.19
C ASP A 236 -45.72 -27.30 -16.60
N ARG A 237 -46.35 -26.61 -15.63
CA ARG A 237 -47.73 -26.90 -15.24
C ARG A 237 -48.56 -25.63 -15.18
N THR A 238 -49.22 -25.40 -16.31
CA THR A 238 -50.47 -24.69 -16.59
C THR A 238 -51.39 -24.46 -15.39
N ILE A 239 -51.85 -23.21 -15.26
CA ILE A 239 -52.98 -22.79 -14.43
C ILE A 239 -54.25 -22.87 -15.29
N ASP A 240 -55.26 -23.60 -14.84
CA ASP A 240 -56.66 -23.43 -15.25
C ASP A 240 -57.51 -23.32 -13.97
N VAL A 241 -58.19 -22.17 -13.81
CA VAL A 241 -59.66 -21.96 -13.66
C VAL A 241 -59.91 -20.46 -13.52
#